data_AF-A0A286UNM1-F1
#
_entry.id   AF-A0A286UNM1-F1
#
_cell.length_a   1.000
_cell.length_b   1.000
_cell.length_c   1.000
_cell.angle_alpha   90.00
_cell.angle_beta   90.00
_cell.angle_gamma   90.00
#
_symmetry.space_group_name_H-M   'P 1'
#
loop_
_entity.id
_entity.type
_entity.pdbx_description
1 polymer ?
#
loop_
_entity_poly.entity_id
_entity_poly.type
_entity_poly.pdbx_seq_one_letter_code
_entity_poly.pdbx_strand_id
1 'polypeptide(L)'
;MMFSKLIAYTLLTVAYVKAQTLYLAGDSTMAADDGNAAIIGWGTAVGKYINVPVVNKAVAGRSSRTFTTEGRFAEIVGLVKPNDIVVIEFGHNDGGGPTTSRGVCGGADITETCNVNGTIIYTFNKYIEDAVNSLQAKSAKVIVSSQTPDNPYDVGFGTSRFVGYAQTAAEDTGASYVDHFNTTIEEYEILGEDAVNALYPVDHTHTSPTGADIVAQTFIRGVLRDSSNPLFVHVTNKSVVPPSWILKMPFVKKQKSNAYFSRFQVKYRRRREGKTDYYARKRLVTQAKNKYNAPKYRLVVRFTNKQVICQIVYARLQGDFVFAAATSKELPRYGINHGLTNWTAAYATGLLCARRALTKLGLADKYEGVAEPDGELTLTEAIDEEDAPRPFKCFLDVGLRRTSTGSRVFGAMKGASDGGIFIPHSEKRFPGFDIESKELDAEVLKKYIFGGHVAEYMESLEEEDDERFKKQFSTYLADGVGSEDIEEIYTNAYAAIREDPTFKPTEKSQDWKAETLKFKTHRLTREQRLERIQEKIKAFQAGQAAEDDEE
;
A
#
# COMPACT_ATOMS: atom_id res chain seq x y z
N MET A 1 50.49 -44.71 -24.87
CA MET A 1 51.31 -45.10 -23.71
C MET A 1 50.70 -44.42 -22.49
N MET A 2 49.90 -45.13 -21.68
CA MET A 2 50.34 -45.87 -20.47
C MET A 2 50.77 -44.89 -19.36
N PHE A 3 50.26 -44.81 -18.14
CA PHE A 3 49.51 -45.66 -17.17
C PHE A 3 48.85 -44.66 -16.17
N SER A 4 47.61 -44.76 -15.67
CA SER A 4 46.96 -45.75 -14.78
C SER A 4 47.63 -45.99 -13.41
N LYS A 5 46.78 -45.97 -12.35
CA LYS A 5 46.96 -46.39 -10.93
C LYS A 5 47.25 -45.25 -9.93
N LEU A 6 46.58 -45.09 -8.77
CA LEU A 6 46.06 -46.03 -7.76
C LEU A 6 45.00 -45.27 -6.87
N ILE A 7 43.73 -45.68 -6.74
CA ILE A 7 43.06 -46.49 -5.67
C ILE A 7 43.19 -45.86 -4.26
N ALA A 8 42.17 -45.20 -3.67
CA ALA A 8 40.93 -45.66 -2.99
C ALA A 8 41.06 -45.76 -1.45
N TYR A 9 39.90 -45.57 -0.78
CA TYR A 9 39.57 -45.38 0.65
C TYR A 9 39.39 -43.88 1.02
N THR A 10 38.24 -43.40 1.49
CA THR A 10 37.35 -44.04 2.48
C THR A 10 35.90 -43.50 2.42
N LEU A 11 34.95 -44.44 2.57
CA LEU A 11 33.60 -44.31 3.13
C LEU A 11 32.50 -43.54 2.38
N LEU A 12 31.84 -44.33 1.54
CA LEU A 12 30.39 -44.37 1.36
C LEU A 12 29.61 -43.98 2.65
N THR A 13 29.12 -42.76 2.74
CA THR A 13 27.83 -42.47 3.38
C THR A 13 26.85 -42.21 2.24
N VAL A 14 26.40 -43.30 1.61
CA VAL A 14 25.02 -43.31 1.13
C VAL A 14 24.21 -43.12 2.40
N ALA A 15 23.82 -41.88 2.71
CA ALA A 15 22.80 -41.62 3.68
C ALA A 15 21.61 -42.43 3.20
N TYR A 16 21.36 -43.55 3.88
CA TYR A 16 20.15 -44.31 3.73
C TYR A 16 19.06 -43.34 4.18
N VAL A 17 18.49 -42.59 3.24
CA VAL A 17 17.24 -41.86 3.48
C VAL A 17 16.25 -42.98 3.76
N LYS A 18 16.08 -43.34 5.03
CA LYS A 18 14.95 -44.16 5.44
C LYS A 18 13.73 -43.40 4.93
N ALA A 19 12.98 -44.02 4.02
CA ALA A 19 11.75 -43.46 3.49
C ALA A 19 10.86 -43.11 4.70
N GLN A 20 10.66 -41.81 4.92
CA GLN A 20 9.74 -41.33 5.95
C GLN A 20 8.35 -41.88 5.63
N THR A 21 7.63 -42.35 6.65
CA THR A 21 6.26 -42.85 6.53
C THR A 21 5.31 -41.87 7.20
N LEU A 22 4.16 -41.61 6.57
CA LEU A 22 3.06 -40.88 7.17
C LEU A 22 2.11 -41.85 7.87
N TYR A 23 1.93 -41.71 9.18
CA TYR A 23 0.94 -42.42 9.98
C TYR A 23 -0.25 -41.51 10.26
N LEU A 24 -1.47 -42.04 10.16
CA LEU A 24 -2.70 -41.30 10.45
C LEU A 24 -3.39 -41.89 11.66
N ALA A 25 -3.69 -41.07 12.67
CA ALA A 25 -4.43 -41.42 13.87
C ALA A 25 -5.69 -40.56 13.94
N GLY A 26 -6.87 -41.18 13.83
CA GLY A 26 -8.12 -40.44 13.85
C GLY A 26 -9.38 -41.29 13.93
N ASP A 27 -10.51 -40.61 13.79
CA ASP A 27 -11.84 -41.18 13.90
C ASP A 27 -12.44 -41.62 12.54
N SER A 28 -13.76 -41.79 12.47
CA SER A 28 -14.48 -42.23 11.28
C SER A 28 -14.32 -41.32 10.07
N THR A 29 -14.06 -40.02 10.27
CA THR A 29 -13.85 -39.09 9.15
C THR A 29 -12.50 -39.28 8.47
N MET A 30 -11.55 -39.97 9.11
CA MET A 30 -10.22 -40.30 8.58
C MET A 30 -10.08 -41.79 8.22
N ALA A 31 -10.86 -42.67 8.84
CA ALA A 31 -10.75 -44.13 8.71
C ALA A 31 -11.08 -44.67 7.31
N ALA A 32 -10.49 -45.81 6.96
CA ALA A 32 -11.01 -46.62 5.86
C ALA A 32 -12.37 -47.23 6.29
N ASP A 33 -13.29 -47.32 5.32
CA ASP A 33 -14.68 -47.78 5.45
C ASP A 33 -14.87 -48.92 6.48
N ASP A 34 -15.86 -48.78 7.36
CA ASP A 34 -16.23 -49.70 8.43
C ASP A 34 -17.41 -50.64 8.08
N GLY A 35 -17.82 -50.69 6.81
CA GLY A 35 -18.79 -51.65 6.29
C GLY A 35 -19.87 -51.06 5.38
N ASN A 36 -19.77 -49.78 5.04
CA ASN A 36 -20.68 -49.08 4.14
C ASN A 36 -19.89 -48.35 3.03
N ALA A 37 -19.85 -48.97 1.85
CA ALA A 37 -19.14 -48.45 0.67
C ALA A 37 -19.62 -47.05 0.19
N ALA A 38 -20.74 -46.55 0.71
CA ALA A 38 -21.20 -45.18 0.44
C ALA A 38 -20.37 -44.12 1.19
N ILE A 39 -19.66 -44.47 2.27
CA ILE A 39 -18.89 -43.55 3.08
C ILE A 39 -17.44 -44.00 3.21
N ILE A 40 -16.51 -43.04 3.26
CA ILE A 40 -15.10 -43.30 3.47
C ILE A 40 -14.41 -42.08 4.06
N GLY A 41 -13.39 -42.29 4.88
CA GLY A 41 -12.62 -41.20 5.47
C GLY A 41 -11.53 -40.67 4.54
N TRP A 42 -11.18 -39.40 4.73
CA TRP A 42 -10.22 -38.66 3.91
C TRP A 42 -8.80 -39.26 3.94
N GLY A 43 -8.45 -39.94 5.03
CA GLY A 43 -7.15 -40.60 5.20
C GLY A 43 -6.87 -41.68 4.14
N THR A 44 -7.91 -42.18 3.46
CA THR A 44 -7.76 -43.12 2.33
C THR A 44 -7.31 -42.45 1.03
N ALA A 45 -7.55 -41.14 0.89
CA ALA A 45 -7.26 -40.39 -0.32
C ALA A 45 -5.95 -39.58 -0.22
N VAL A 46 -5.45 -39.27 0.98
CA VAL A 46 -4.28 -38.39 1.17
C VAL A 46 -3.01 -38.87 0.44
N GLY A 47 -2.85 -40.20 0.30
CA GLY A 47 -1.73 -40.80 -0.42
C GLY A 47 -1.63 -40.41 -1.91
N LYS A 48 -2.72 -39.91 -2.51
CA LYS A 48 -2.71 -39.38 -3.88
C LYS A 48 -1.89 -38.09 -4.03
N TYR A 49 -1.61 -37.41 -2.93
CA TYR A 49 -1.10 -36.03 -2.92
C TYR A 49 0.32 -35.87 -2.37
N ILE A 50 0.94 -36.96 -1.91
CA ILE A 50 2.27 -36.95 -1.28
C ILE A 50 3.20 -38.05 -1.85
N ASN A 51 4.51 -37.94 -1.64
CA ASN A 51 5.53 -38.93 -2.08
C ASN A 51 6.00 -39.90 -1.00
N VAL A 52 5.41 -39.86 0.20
CA VAL A 52 5.74 -40.77 1.30
C VAL A 52 4.68 -41.87 1.44
N PRO A 53 5.04 -43.09 1.82
CA PRO A 53 4.08 -44.14 2.14
C PRO A 53 3.10 -43.70 3.24
N VAL A 54 1.84 -44.08 3.12
CA VAL A 54 0.79 -43.78 4.10
C VAL A 54 0.35 -45.06 4.81
N VAL A 55 0.32 -45.00 6.13
CA VAL A 55 -0.23 -46.04 7.00
C VAL A 55 -1.39 -45.43 7.78
N ASN A 56 -2.61 -45.65 7.28
CA ASN A 56 -3.81 -45.17 7.95
C ASN A 56 -4.19 -46.10 9.12
N LYS A 57 -4.12 -45.58 10.35
CA LYS A 57 -4.49 -46.26 11.59
C LYS A 57 -5.75 -45.67 12.23
N ALA A 58 -6.46 -44.78 11.52
CA ALA A 58 -7.74 -44.26 11.97
C ALA A 58 -8.81 -45.37 12.01
N VAL A 59 -9.71 -45.27 12.98
CA VAL A 59 -10.73 -46.30 13.22
C VAL A 59 -12.07 -45.64 13.49
N ALA A 60 -13.10 -46.09 12.76
CA ALA A 60 -14.45 -45.55 12.89
C ALA A 60 -15.01 -45.68 14.32
N GLY A 61 -15.73 -44.64 14.74
CA GLY A 61 -16.37 -44.56 16.05
C GLY A 61 -15.41 -44.39 17.23
N ARG A 62 -14.12 -44.07 17.01
CA ARG A 62 -13.17 -43.80 18.11
C ARG A 62 -13.09 -42.32 18.41
N SER A 63 -12.93 -42.00 19.69
CA SER A 63 -12.57 -40.68 20.20
C SER A 63 -11.10 -40.70 20.64
N SER A 64 -10.52 -39.56 21.00
CA SER A 64 -9.16 -39.51 21.57
C SER A 64 -9.02 -40.44 22.79
N ARG A 65 -10.06 -40.52 23.61
CA ARG A 65 -10.17 -41.44 24.74
C ARG A 65 -10.15 -42.89 24.32
N THR A 66 -11.09 -43.33 23.47
CA THR A 66 -11.19 -44.77 23.15
C THR A 66 -10.02 -45.24 22.30
N PHE A 67 -9.46 -44.38 21.44
CA PHE A 67 -8.23 -44.65 20.71
C PHE A 67 -7.04 -44.89 21.65
N THR A 68 -6.96 -44.10 22.73
CA THR A 68 -5.96 -44.28 23.80
C THR A 68 -6.19 -45.57 24.58
N THR A 69 -7.39 -45.81 25.09
CA THR A 69 -7.68 -46.97 25.94
C THR A 69 -7.63 -48.30 25.19
N GLU A 70 -7.88 -48.30 23.88
CA GLU A 70 -7.69 -49.47 23.01
C GLU A 70 -6.21 -49.71 22.64
N GLY A 71 -5.27 -48.88 23.12
CA GLY A 71 -3.83 -49.04 22.89
C GLY A 71 -3.35 -48.63 21.49
N ARG A 72 -4.16 -47.90 20.73
CA ARG A 72 -3.85 -47.59 19.32
C ARG A 72 -2.78 -46.52 19.16
N PHE A 73 -2.72 -45.54 20.04
CA PHE A 73 -1.57 -44.63 20.09
C PHE A 73 -0.28 -45.38 20.44
N ALA A 74 -0.33 -46.32 21.39
CA ALA A 74 0.83 -47.14 21.75
C ALA A 74 1.29 -48.02 20.57
N GLU A 75 0.37 -48.54 19.77
CA GLU A 75 0.68 -49.24 18.52
C GLU A 75 1.47 -48.35 17.56
N ILE A 76 1.01 -47.12 17.30
CA ILE A 76 1.70 -46.18 16.41
C ILE A 76 3.09 -45.82 16.98
N VAL A 77 3.19 -45.55 18.27
CA VAL A 77 4.48 -45.29 18.97
C VAL A 77 5.46 -46.45 18.82
N GLY A 78 4.96 -47.69 18.76
CA GLY A 78 5.79 -48.89 18.50
C GLY A 78 6.23 -49.06 17.05
N LEU A 79 5.51 -48.45 16.10
CA LEU A 79 5.76 -48.55 14.65
C LEU A 79 6.68 -47.45 14.11
N VAL A 80 6.55 -46.22 14.63
CA VAL A 80 7.26 -45.05 14.11
C VAL A 80 8.78 -45.15 14.29
N LYS A 81 9.51 -44.63 13.30
CA LYS A 81 10.95 -44.44 13.31
C LYS A 81 11.28 -42.95 13.41
N PRO A 82 12.51 -42.58 13.81
CA PRO A 82 12.95 -41.18 13.78
C PRO A 82 12.71 -40.55 12.40
N ASN A 83 12.11 -39.35 12.40
CA ASN A 83 11.65 -38.56 11.26
C ASN A 83 10.39 -39.04 10.53
N ASP A 84 9.73 -40.13 10.94
CA ASP A 84 8.39 -40.43 10.45
C ASP A 84 7.40 -39.31 10.85
N ILE A 85 6.33 -39.16 10.08
CA ILE A 85 5.32 -38.12 10.28
C ILE A 85 4.05 -38.76 10.83
N VAL A 86 3.44 -38.16 11.86
CA VAL A 86 2.15 -38.62 12.39
C VAL A 86 1.15 -37.48 12.37
N VAL A 87 -0.01 -37.71 11.76
CA VAL A 87 -1.16 -36.80 11.83
C VAL A 87 -2.15 -37.33 12.85
N ILE A 88 -2.56 -36.48 13.78
CA ILE A 88 -3.56 -36.78 14.81
C ILE A 88 -4.78 -35.89 14.58
N GLU A 89 -5.96 -36.47 14.38
CA GLU A 89 -7.23 -35.73 14.18
C GLU A 89 -8.38 -36.40 14.92
N PHE A 90 -8.97 -35.70 15.88
CA PHE A 90 -10.12 -36.16 16.67
C PHE A 90 -11.04 -34.99 17.02
N GLY A 91 -12.27 -35.30 17.44
CA GLY A 91 -13.24 -34.31 17.93
C GLY A 91 -14.69 -34.73 17.72
N HIS A 92 -15.02 -35.45 16.65
CA HIS A 92 -16.39 -35.86 16.32
C HIS A 92 -17.01 -36.80 17.35
N ASN A 93 -16.19 -37.69 17.92
CA ASN A 93 -16.64 -38.67 18.93
C ASN A 93 -16.31 -38.26 20.38
N ASP A 94 -15.64 -37.12 20.57
CA ASP A 94 -15.14 -36.67 21.87
C ASP A 94 -16.19 -35.89 22.67
N GLY A 95 -17.30 -35.51 22.02
CA GLY A 95 -18.47 -34.88 22.60
C GLY A 95 -19.28 -35.77 23.57
N GLY A 96 -20.42 -35.27 24.04
CA GLY A 96 -21.34 -36.03 24.92
C GLY A 96 -20.93 -36.13 26.40
N GLY A 97 -19.68 -35.81 26.73
CA GLY A 97 -19.19 -35.78 28.11
C GLY A 97 -18.75 -37.15 28.64
N PRO A 98 -18.15 -37.18 29.85
CA PRO A 98 -17.38 -38.32 30.36
C PRO A 98 -18.25 -39.56 30.66
N THR A 99 -19.56 -39.39 30.85
CA THR A 99 -20.50 -40.48 31.14
C THR A 99 -20.80 -41.34 29.92
N THR A 100 -20.55 -40.83 28.71
CA THR A 100 -20.66 -41.62 27.49
C THR A 100 -19.45 -42.55 27.33
N SER A 101 -19.58 -43.60 26.53
CA SER A 101 -18.49 -44.55 26.29
C SER A 101 -17.31 -43.93 25.52
N ARG A 102 -17.53 -42.80 24.83
CA ARG A 102 -16.53 -42.14 23.97
C ARG A 102 -16.10 -40.77 24.48
N GLY A 103 -16.99 -40.03 25.13
CA GLY A 103 -16.75 -38.65 25.50
C GLY A 103 -15.63 -38.47 26.53
N VAL A 104 -15.02 -37.29 26.45
CA VAL A 104 -13.90 -36.86 27.30
C VAL A 104 -14.39 -35.98 28.45
N CYS A 105 -13.50 -35.74 29.42
CA CYS A 105 -13.76 -34.74 30.46
C CYS A 105 -13.82 -33.34 29.82
N GLY A 106 -14.71 -32.48 30.31
CA GLY A 106 -14.81 -31.11 29.82
C GLY A 106 -13.60 -30.27 30.24
N GLY A 107 -13.33 -29.20 29.50
CA GLY A 107 -12.18 -28.34 29.74
C GLY A 107 -11.00 -28.63 28.80
N ALA A 108 -10.04 -27.70 28.79
CA ALA A 108 -8.79 -27.82 28.03
C ALA A 108 -7.56 -28.06 28.93
N ASP A 109 -7.72 -27.95 30.26
CA ASP A 109 -6.62 -28.15 31.21
C ASP A 109 -6.24 -29.63 31.27
N ILE A 110 -4.95 -29.92 31.13
CA ILE A 110 -4.42 -31.29 31.11
C ILE A 110 -4.39 -31.97 32.49
N THR A 111 -4.60 -31.20 33.56
CA THR A 111 -4.67 -31.68 34.95
C THR A 111 -6.09 -32.03 35.39
N GLU A 112 -7.10 -31.57 34.65
CA GLU A 112 -8.50 -31.86 34.94
C GLU A 112 -8.86 -33.31 34.59
N THR A 113 -9.63 -33.95 35.48
CA THR A 113 -10.11 -35.32 35.29
C THR A 113 -11.55 -35.47 35.77
N CYS A 114 -12.25 -36.40 35.14
CA CYS A 114 -13.60 -36.79 35.48
C CYS A 114 -13.59 -38.25 35.95
N ASN A 115 -14.19 -38.56 37.10
CA ASN A 115 -14.34 -39.94 37.57
C ASN A 115 -15.75 -40.45 37.26
N VAL A 116 -15.84 -41.49 36.42
CA VAL A 116 -17.10 -42.17 36.10
C VAL A 116 -16.99 -43.62 36.49
N ASN A 117 -17.76 -44.04 37.51
CA ASN A 117 -17.79 -45.40 38.03
C ASN A 117 -16.40 -45.99 38.36
N GLY A 118 -15.50 -45.17 38.93
CA GLY A 118 -14.14 -45.59 39.30
C GLY A 118 -13.12 -45.51 38.15
N THR A 119 -13.53 -45.13 36.95
CA THR A 119 -12.64 -44.90 35.81
C THR A 119 -12.29 -43.42 35.70
N ILE A 120 -11.00 -43.10 35.68
CA ILE A 120 -10.50 -41.75 35.44
C ILE A 120 -10.56 -41.45 33.94
N ILE A 121 -11.15 -40.31 33.59
CA ILE A 121 -11.31 -39.84 32.23
C ILE A 121 -10.64 -38.48 32.13
N TYR A 122 -9.73 -38.33 31.19
CA TYR A 122 -8.98 -37.11 30.96
C TYR A 122 -9.70 -36.15 30.00
N THR A 123 -9.21 -34.91 29.91
CA THR A 123 -9.60 -33.91 28.91
C THR A 123 -9.09 -34.28 27.52
N PHE A 124 -9.66 -33.66 26.48
CA PHE A 124 -9.21 -33.85 25.10
C PHE A 124 -7.72 -33.53 24.94
N ASN A 125 -7.30 -32.34 25.40
CA ASN A 125 -5.92 -31.89 25.36
C ASN A 125 -4.98 -32.91 26.00
N LYS A 126 -5.32 -33.44 27.18
CA LYS A 126 -4.48 -34.45 27.84
C LYS A 126 -4.24 -35.69 26.97
N TYR A 127 -5.28 -36.23 26.33
CA TYR A 127 -5.11 -37.40 25.45
C TYR A 127 -4.25 -37.07 24.22
N ILE A 128 -4.45 -35.91 23.60
CA ILE A 128 -3.70 -35.51 22.40
C ILE A 128 -2.25 -35.20 22.76
N GLU A 129 -1.99 -34.42 23.81
CA GLU A 129 -0.64 -34.05 24.23
C GLU A 129 0.19 -35.25 24.68
N ASP A 130 -0.40 -36.20 25.42
CA ASP A 130 0.29 -37.44 25.80
C ASP A 130 0.69 -38.27 24.57
N ALA A 131 -0.18 -38.31 23.55
CA ALA A 131 0.13 -38.97 22.29
C ALA A 131 1.24 -38.25 21.53
N VAL A 132 1.17 -36.91 21.41
CA VAL A 132 2.21 -36.09 20.76
C VAL A 132 3.56 -36.29 21.44
N ASN A 133 3.62 -36.15 22.76
CA ASN A 133 4.84 -36.29 23.56
C ASN A 133 5.45 -37.70 23.40
N SER A 134 4.62 -38.74 23.41
CA SER A 134 5.07 -40.13 23.22
C SER A 134 5.67 -40.38 21.83
N LEU A 135 5.13 -39.73 20.79
CA LEU A 135 5.63 -39.83 19.42
C LEU A 135 6.90 -38.99 19.21
N GLN A 136 6.94 -37.77 19.74
CA GLN A 136 8.13 -36.91 19.70
C GLN A 136 9.31 -37.53 20.47
N ALA A 137 9.04 -38.29 21.55
CA ALA A 137 10.07 -39.08 22.24
C ALA A 137 10.71 -40.16 21.36
N LYS A 138 10.06 -40.56 20.25
CA LYS A 138 10.63 -41.42 19.19
C LYS A 138 11.27 -40.64 18.05
N SER A 139 11.40 -39.32 18.21
CA SER A 139 11.81 -38.37 17.17
C SER A 139 10.92 -38.39 15.93
N ALA A 140 9.64 -38.76 16.07
CA ALA A 140 8.65 -38.57 15.03
C ALA A 140 8.22 -37.09 14.97
N LYS A 141 7.89 -36.61 13.78
CA LYS A 141 7.35 -35.27 13.55
C LYS A 141 5.83 -35.34 13.61
N VAL A 142 5.21 -34.59 14.51
CA VAL A 142 3.78 -34.70 14.77
C VAL A 142 3.04 -33.49 14.21
N ILE A 143 1.92 -33.75 13.54
CA ILE A 143 0.94 -32.78 13.08
C ILE A 143 -0.35 -33.03 13.87
N VAL A 144 -0.82 -32.03 14.61
CA VAL A 144 -2.18 -32.04 15.18
C VAL A 144 -3.09 -31.32 14.20
N SER A 145 -4.11 -32.03 13.73
CA SER A 145 -5.11 -31.55 12.79
C SER A 145 -6.43 -31.34 13.53
N SER A 146 -7.10 -30.21 13.32
CA SER A 146 -8.45 -30.03 13.84
C SER A 146 -9.42 -31.01 13.19
N GLN A 147 -10.48 -31.45 13.88
CA GLN A 147 -11.55 -32.22 13.23
C GLN A 147 -12.08 -31.53 11.96
N THR A 148 -12.50 -32.30 10.98
CA THR A 148 -13.28 -31.80 9.84
C THR A 148 -14.63 -31.22 10.29
N PRO A 149 -15.27 -30.33 9.51
CA PRO A 149 -16.61 -29.89 9.80
C PRO A 149 -17.62 -31.00 9.45
N ASP A 150 -18.72 -31.05 10.21
CA ASP A 150 -19.97 -31.64 9.71
C ASP A 150 -20.48 -30.81 8.52
N ASN A 151 -21.48 -31.30 7.79
CA ASN A 151 -22.12 -30.57 6.71
C ASN A 151 -22.67 -29.22 7.23
N PRO A 152 -22.03 -28.07 6.90
CA PRO A 152 -22.40 -26.79 7.49
C PRO A 152 -23.74 -26.27 6.97
N TYR A 153 -24.23 -26.81 5.86
CA TYR A 153 -25.55 -26.48 5.32
C TYR A 153 -26.68 -27.28 6.00
N ASP A 154 -26.37 -28.37 6.72
CA ASP A 154 -27.32 -29.12 7.54
C ASP A 154 -27.29 -28.65 9.01
N VAL A 155 -26.08 -28.55 9.60
CA VAL A 155 -25.92 -28.27 11.04
C VAL A 155 -25.54 -26.83 11.37
N GLY A 156 -25.29 -25.99 10.36
CA GLY A 156 -24.84 -24.60 10.49
C GLY A 156 -23.31 -24.44 10.53
N PHE A 157 -22.84 -23.21 10.30
CA PHE A 157 -21.41 -22.84 10.19
C PHE A 157 -20.70 -22.67 11.56
N GLY A 158 -21.20 -23.32 12.61
CA GLY A 158 -20.61 -23.22 13.95
C GLY A 158 -19.27 -23.96 14.05
N THR A 159 -18.32 -23.40 14.81
CA THR A 159 -17.03 -24.07 15.06
C THR A 159 -17.11 -24.98 16.27
N SER A 160 -16.65 -26.23 16.13
CA SER A 160 -16.51 -27.16 17.27
C SER A 160 -15.43 -26.66 18.23
N ARG A 161 -15.66 -26.76 19.55
CA ARG A 161 -14.65 -26.43 20.57
C ARG A 161 -13.37 -27.26 20.41
N PHE A 162 -13.47 -28.46 19.83
CA PHE A 162 -12.33 -29.34 19.62
C PHE A 162 -11.37 -28.82 18.53
N VAL A 163 -11.82 -27.90 17.66
CA VAL A 163 -10.93 -27.19 16.72
C VAL A 163 -9.93 -26.34 17.50
N GLY A 164 -10.40 -25.57 18.47
CA GLY A 164 -9.55 -24.77 19.36
C GLY A 164 -8.71 -25.63 20.30
N TYR A 165 -9.27 -26.70 20.85
CA TYR A 165 -8.51 -27.62 21.72
C TYR A 165 -7.37 -28.32 20.99
N ALA A 166 -7.58 -28.74 19.73
CA ALA A 166 -6.53 -29.29 18.89
C ALA A 166 -5.41 -28.28 18.61
N GLN A 167 -5.78 -27.00 18.40
CA GLN A 167 -4.80 -25.93 18.25
C GLN A 167 -3.96 -25.75 19.52
N THR A 168 -4.61 -25.65 20.69
CA THR A 168 -3.92 -25.52 21.98
C THR A 168 -2.97 -26.69 22.24
N ALA A 169 -3.41 -27.93 22.01
CA ALA A 169 -2.55 -29.10 22.19
C ALA A 169 -1.32 -29.10 21.27
N ALA A 170 -1.44 -28.56 20.04
CA ALA A 170 -0.32 -28.41 19.13
C ALA A 170 0.68 -27.35 19.64
N GLU A 171 0.17 -26.22 20.10
CA GLU A 171 0.95 -25.10 20.64
C GLU A 171 1.72 -25.52 21.90
N ASP A 172 1.07 -26.21 22.84
CA ASP A 172 1.66 -26.61 24.13
C ASP A 172 2.76 -27.69 23.97
N THR A 173 2.72 -28.47 22.90
CA THR A 173 3.70 -29.54 22.61
C THR A 173 4.72 -29.18 21.53
N GLY A 174 4.58 -28.02 20.89
CA GLY A 174 5.41 -27.61 19.74
C GLY A 174 5.21 -28.48 18.49
N ALA A 175 4.10 -29.23 18.40
CA ALA A 175 3.71 -29.93 17.18
C ALA A 175 3.23 -28.93 16.10
N SER A 176 3.31 -29.34 14.83
CA SER A 176 2.71 -28.55 13.76
C SER A 176 1.18 -28.62 13.82
N TYR A 177 0.50 -27.51 13.55
CA TYR A 177 -0.96 -27.47 13.51
C TYR A 177 -1.49 -27.38 12.07
N VAL A 178 -2.57 -28.08 11.77
CA VAL A 178 -3.35 -27.92 10.53
C VAL A 178 -4.81 -27.62 10.89
N ASP A 179 -5.27 -26.44 10.48
CA ASP A 179 -6.69 -26.03 10.57
C ASP A 179 -7.50 -26.69 9.43
N HIS A 180 -7.69 -28.00 9.54
CA HIS A 180 -8.43 -28.81 8.59
C HIS A 180 -9.93 -28.46 8.59
N PHE A 181 -10.45 -27.96 9.72
CA PHE A 181 -11.83 -27.51 9.84
C PHE A 181 -12.08 -26.34 8.90
N ASN A 182 -11.35 -25.24 9.10
CA ASN A 182 -11.59 -24.02 8.35
C ASN A 182 -11.19 -24.17 6.87
N THR A 183 -10.12 -24.91 6.56
CA THR A 183 -9.78 -25.21 5.15
C THR A 183 -10.86 -26.00 4.44
N THR A 184 -11.65 -26.80 5.15
CA THR A 184 -12.79 -27.53 4.58
C THR A 184 -14.03 -26.64 4.47
N ILE A 185 -14.32 -25.81 5.48
CA ILE A 185 -15.39 -24.80 5.40
C ILE A 185 -15.20 -23.87 4.20
N GLU A 186 -13.99 -23.35 4.00
CA GLU A 186 -13.69 -22.45 2.88
C GLU A 186 -13.91 -23.15 1.51
N GLU A 187 -13.71 -24.47 1.40
CA GLU A 187 -14.03 -25.22 0.18
C GLU A 187 -15.53 -25.44 0.03
N TYR A 188 -16.22 -25.75 1.12
CA TYR A 188 -17.66 -25.95 1.12
C TYR A 188 -18.43 -24.68 0.75
N GLU A 189 -17.96 -23.51 1.19
CA GLU A 189 -18.50 -22.22 0.73
C GLU A 189 -18.34 -22.01 -0.78
N ILE A 190 -17.25 -22.52 -1.37
CA ILE A 190 -17.00 -22.43 -2.83
C ILE A 190 -17.90 -23.39 -3.60
N LEU A 191 -18.07 -24.62 -3.10
CA LEU A 191 -18.92 -25.64 -3.71
C LEU A 191 -20.40 -25.25 -3.65
N GLY A 192 -20.81 -24.61 -2.56
CA GLY A 192 -22.20 -24.23 -2.31
C GLY A 192 -23.04 -25.41 -1.80
N GLU A 193 -24.24 -25.08 -1.32
CA GLU A 193 -25.14 -25.98 -0.59
C GLU A 193 -25.42 -27.31 -1.30
N ASP A 194 -25.92 -27.28 -2.55
CA ASP A 194 -26.30 -28.49 -3.28
C ASP A 194 -25.13 -29.47 -3.45
N ALA A 195 -23.95 -28.93 -3.78
CA ALA A 195 -22.76 -29.74 -4.01
C ALA A 195 -22.24 -30.33 -2.71
N VAL A 196 -22.25 -29.56 -1.62
CA VAL A 196 -21.82 -30.04 -0.29
C VAL A 196 -22.79 -31.08 0.23
N ASN A 197 -24.10 -30.86 0.14
CA ASN A 197 -25.11 -31.85 0.54
C ASN A 197 -24.92 -33.20 -0.19
N ALA A 198 -24.55 -33.16 -1.47
CA ALA A 198 -24.26 -34.38 -2.24
C ALA A 198 -23.00 -35.13 -1.77
N LEU A 199 -22.10 -34.49 -1.01
CA LEU A 199 -20.90 -35.14 -0.45
C LEU A 199 -21.22 -36.02 0.75
N TYR A 200 -22.40 -35.89 1.36
CA TYR A 200 -22.81 -36.52 2.61
C TYR A 200 -24.00 -37.48 2.37
N PRO A 201 -23.77 -38.70 1.85
CA PRO A 201 -24.82 -39.57 1.33
C PRO A 201 -25.65 -40.31 2.41
N VAL A 202 -25.21 -40.30 3.67
CA VAL A 202 -25.81 -41.09 4.76
C VAL A 202 -26.20 -40.22 5.94
N ASP A 203 -25.27 -39.37 6.42
CA ASP A 203 -25.46 -38.45 7.53
C ASP A 203 -24.61 -37.19 7.30
N HIS A 204 -24.66 -36.21 8.21
CA HIS A 204 -23.91 -34.95 8.10
C HIS A 204 -22.43 -35.03 8.45
N THR A 205 -21.90 -36.18 8.88
CA THR A 205 -20.51 -36.31 9.34
C THR A 205 -19.66 -37.09 8.33
N HIS A 206 -20.21 -38.12 7.70
CA HIS A 206 -19.46 -39.06 6.89
C HIS A 206 -19.58 -38.76 5.39
N THR A 207 -18.42 -38.53 4.77
CA THR A 207 -18.34 -38.18 3.36
C THR A 207 -18.37 -39.39 2.43
N SER A 208 -18.96 -39.20 1.25
CA SER A 208 -18.80 -40.07 0.08
C SER A 208 -17.33 -40.20 -0.37
N PRO A 209 -16.96 -41.16 -1.24
CA PRO A 209 -15.62 -41.22 -1.82
C PRO A 209 -15.16 -39.93 -2.51
N THR A 210 -16.09 -39.19 -3.12
CA THR A 210 -15.82 -37.87 -3.70
C THR A 210 -15.56 -36.83 -2.61
N GLY A 211 -16.40 -36.82 -1.57
CA GLY A 211 -16.22 -35.91 -0.43
C GLY A 211 -14.92 -36.18 0.33
N ALA A 212 -14.58 -37.44 0.57
CA ALA A 212 -13.33 -37.84 1.22
C ALA A 212 -12.09 -37.40 0.43
N ASP A 213 -12.16 -37.47 -0.90
CA ASP A 213 -11.10 -36.95 -1.76
C ASP A 213 -10.98 -35.42 -1.65
N ILE A 214 -12.10 -34.69 -1.66
CA ILE A 214 -12.12 -33.23 -1.47
C ILE A 214 -11.55 -32.85 -0.10
N VAL A 215 -11.98 -33.52 0.97
CA VAL A 215 -11.46 -33.29 2.33
C VAL A 215 -9.96 -33.64 2.42
N ALA A 216 -9.50 -34.70 1.76
CA ALA A 216 -8.06 -34.96 1.69
C ALA A 216 -7.29 -33.84 0.95
N GLN A 217 -7.91 -33.22 -0.06
CA GLN A 217 -7.33 -32.05 -0.71
C GLN A 217 -7.30 -30.85 0.24
N THR A 218 -8.34 -30.59 1.04
CA THR A 218 -8.38 -29.48 2.00
C THR A 218 -7.34 -29.65 3.11
N PHE A 219 -7.12 -30.87 3.61
CA PHE A 219 -5.98 -31.19 4.48
C PHE A 219 -4.63 -30.81 3.86
N ILE A 220 -4.37 -31.23 2.62
CA ILE A 220 -3.12 -30.89 1.90
C ILE A 220 -3.00 -29.38 1.67
N ARG A 221 -4.11 -28.68 1.41
CA ARG A 221 -4.12 -27.21 1.34
C ARG A 221 -3.74 -26.60 2.70
N GLY A 222 -4.21 -27.16 3.80
CA GLY A 222 -3.82 -26.78 5.16
C GLY A 222 -2.33 -26.96 5.41
N VAL A 223 -1.77 -28.12 5.07
CA VAL A 223 -0.32 -28.40 5.13
C VAL A 223 0.50 -27.37 4.33
N LEU A 224 0.02 -26.99 3.15
CA LEU A 224 0.71 -26.02 2.28
C LEU A 224 0.63 -24.56 2.78
N ARG A 225 -0.15 -24.25 3.84
CA ARG A 225 -0.18 -22.91 4.45
C ARG A 225 1.05 -22.62 5.31
N ASP A 226 1.78 -23.65 5.76
CA ASP A 226 2.96 -23.52 6.60
C ASP A 226 4.15 -24.30 6.01
N SER A 227 5.17 -23.58 5.55
CA SER A 227 6.39 -24.20 4.99
C SER A 227 7.23 -24.94 6.02
N SER A 228 7.00 -24.72 7.32
CA SER A 228 7.65 -25.45 8.40
C SER A 228 6.97 -26.78 8.71
N ASN A 229 5.75 -27.01 8.19
CA ASN A 229 5.01 -28.25 8.38
C ASN A 229 5.84 -29.45 7.86
N PRO A 230 5.99 -30.53 8.65
CA PRO A 230 6.87 -31.64 8.28
C PRO A 230 6.42 -32.38 7.02
N LEU A 231 5.15 -32.28 6.63
CA LEU A 231 4.62 -32.88 5.40
C LEU A 231 4.78 -31.97 4.16
N PHE A 232 5.14 -30.69 4.32
CA PHE A 232 5.23 -29.71 3.24
C PHE A 232 6.14 -30.16 2.08
N VAL A 233 7.32 -30.70 2.41
CA VAL A 233 8.31 -31.15 1.41
C VAL A 233 7.90 -32.43 0.68
N HIS A 234 6.88 -33.13 1.19
CA HIS A 234 6.41 -34.40 0.65
C HIS A 234 5.20 -34.24 -0.28
N VAL A 235 4.57 -33.07 -0.35
CA VAL A 235 3.43 -32.82 -1.23
C VAL A 235 3.86 -32.83 -2.70
N THR A 236 3.38 -33.82 -3.47
CA THR A 236 3.71 -34.02 -4.89
C THR A 236 2.75 -33.30 -5.82
N ASN A 237 1.48 -33.26 -5.46
CA ASN A 237 0.44 -32.66 -6.28
C ASN A 237 0.03 -31.31 -5.69
N LYS A 238 0.66 -30.24 -6.17
CA LYS A 238 0.31 -28.86 -5.81
C LYS A 238 -0.92 -28.33 -6.56
N SER A 239 -1.50 -29.12 -7.47
CA SER A 239 -2.71 -28.75 -8.23
C SER A 239 -3.98 -28.85 -7.40
N VAL A 240 -3.93 -29.46 -6.22
CA VAL A 240 -5.03 -29.45 -5.23
C VAL A 240 -5.23 -28.08 -4.58
N VAL A 241 -4.35 -27.11 -4.85
CA VAL A 241 -4.55 -25.72 -4.39
C VAL A 241 -5.51 -25.02 -5.35
N PRO A 242 -6.68 -24.53 -4.89
CA PRO A 242 -7.55 -23.70 -5.70
C PRO A 242 -6.75 -22.53 -6.27
N PRO A 243 -6.95 -22.12 -7.53
CA PRO A 243 -6.26 -20.96 -8.10
C PRO A 243 -6.41 -19.67 -7.27
N SER A 244 -7.47 -19.59 -6.45
CA SER A 244 -7.75 -18.53 -5.47
C SER A 244 -6.88 -18.58 -4.20
N TRP A 245 -6.31 -19.74 -3.83
CA TRP A 245 -5.55 -19.97 -2.59
C TRP A 245 -4.03 -20.09 -2.79
N ILE A 246 -3.53 -19.89 -4.01
CA ILE A 246 -2.13 -19.50 -4.26
C ILE A 246 -1.89 -18.06 -3.74
N LEU A 247 -2.53 -17.64 -2.64
CA LEU A 247 -2.58 -16.27 -2.14
C LEU A 247 -2.78 -16.14 -0.61
N LYS A 248 -2.43 -17.15 0.20
CA LYS A 248 -2.36 -16.99 1.67
C LYS A 248 -1.14 -17.62 2.42
N MET A 249 -0.03 -17.89 1.75
CA MET A 249 1.21 -17.15 2.13
C MET A 249 1.11 -15.82 1.37
N PRO A 250 1.82 -14.72 1.67
CA PRO A 250 1.68 -13.49 0.87
C PRO A 250 2.31 -13.68 -0.53
N PHE A 251 1.71 -14.53 -1.36
CA PHE A 251 1.96 -14.70 -2.78
C PHE A 251 1.34 -13.49 -3.48
N VAL A 252 1.97 -12.34 -3.31
CA VAL A 252 1.72 -11.24 -4.23
C VAL A 252 2.19 -11.74 -5.59
N LYS A 253 1.25 -12.15 -6.47
CA LYS A 253 1.54 -12.37 -7.90
C LYS A 253 2.43 -11.22 -8.31
N LYS A 254 3.65 -11.50 -8.80
CA LYS A 254 4.58 -10.44 -9.17
C LYS A 254 3.97 -9.63 -10.32
N GLN A 255 3.21 -8.59 -9.96
CA GLN A 255 2.46 -7.78 -10.92
C GLN A 255 3.41 -7.06 -11.86
N LYS A 256 4.56 -6.63 -11.31
CA LYS A 256 5.68 -6.02 -12.03
C LYS A 256 6.70 -7.09 -12.47
N SER A 257 6.25 -8.04 -13.29
CA SER A 257 7.12 -9.07 -13.91
C SER A 257 7.91 -8.52 -15.11
N ASN A 258 8.85 -9.29 -15.64
CA ASN A 258 9.55 -8.93 -16.89
C ASN A 258 8.56 -8.75 -18.05
N ALA A 259 7.53 -9.59 -18.12
CA ALA A 259 6.45 -9.49 -19.11
C ALA A 259 5.58 -8.24 -18.92
N TYR A 260 5.40 -7.78 -17.66
CA TYR A 260 4.76 -6.49 -17.40
C TYR A 260 5.60 -5.35 -17.96
N PHE A 261 6.90 -5.30 -17.64
CA PHE A 261 7.77 -4.21 -18.09
C PHE A 261 7.98 -4.19 -19.61
N SER A 262 7.97 -5.35 -20.28
CA SER A 262 8.06 -5.40 -21.75
C SER A 262 6.84 -4.82 -22.45
N ARG A 263 5.68 -4.80 -21.79
CA ARG A 263 4.41 -4.22 -22.32
C ARG A 263 4.01 -2.92 -21.62
N PHE A 264 4.78 -2.45 -20.63
CA PHE A 264 4.42 -1.29 -19.83
C PHE A 264 4.58 0.00 -20.62
N GLN A 265 3.46 0.64 -20.96
CA GLN A 265 3.47 1.92 -21.64
C GLN A 265 3.59 3.06 -20.64
N VAL A 266 4.77 3.70 -20.61
CA VAL A 266 5.00 4.87 -19.78
C VAL A 266 4.16 6.07 -20.24
N LYS A 267 3.43 6.70 -19.31
CA LYS A 267 2.78 8.00 -19.58
C LYS A 267 3.84 9.09 -19.84
N TYR A 268 3.48 10.23 -20.42
CA TYR A 268 4.41 11.34 -20.66
C TYR A 268 5.18 11.77 -19.40
N ARG A 269 6.44 12.19 -19.55
CA ARG A 269 7.35 12.53 -18.43
C ARG A 269 6.68 13.41 -17.35
N ARG A 270 6.11 14.55 -17.74
CA ARG A 270 5.45 15.48 -16.79
C ARG A 270 4.18 14.92 -16.14
N ARG A 271 3.53 13.93 -16.75
CA ARG A 271 2.39 13.22 -16.15
C ARG A 271 2.86 12.23 -15.08
N ARG A 272 3.98 11.54 -15.32
CA ARG A 272 4.65 10.66 -14.35
C ARG A 272 5.20 11.44 -13.15
N GLU A 273 5.72 12.63 -13.39
CA GLU A 273 6.13 13.57 -12.33
C GLU A 273 4.93 14.22 -11.59
N GLY A 274 3.69 13.98 -12.02
CA GLY A 274 2.51 14.57 -11.39
C GLY A 274 2.42 16.09 -11.50
N LYS A 275 3.02 16.70 -12.53
CA LYS A 275 3.12 18.17 -12.69
C LYS A 275 2.18 18.75 -13.74
N THR A 276 1.57 17.92 -14.58
CA THR A 276 0.78 18.40 -15.72
C THR A 276 -0.32 17.43 -16.07
N ASP A 277 -1.55 17.95 -16.13
CA ASP A 277 -2.63 17.32 -16.85
C ASP A 277 -2.57 17.74 -18.33
N TYR A 278 -2.34 16.78 -19.21
CA TYR A 278 -2.27 17.01 -20.65
C TYR A 278 -3.64 17.23 -21.28
N TYR A 279 -4.72 16.81 -20.63
CA TYR A 279 -6.08 17.04 -21.12
C TYR A 279 -6.45 18.53 -21.06
N ALA A 280 -6.23 19.18 -19.91
CA ALA A 280 -6.37 20.63 -19.77
C ALA A 280 -5.34 21.38 -20.64
N ARG A 281 -4.06 20.97 -20.60
CA ARG A 281 -3.01 21.64 -21.37
C ARG A 281 -3.28 21.64 -22.87
N LYS A 282 -3.76 20.52 -23.45
CA LYS A 282 -4.10 20.46 -24.88
C LYS A 282 -5.09 21.56 -25.26
N ARG A 283 -6.15 21.78 -24.46
CA ARG A 283 -7.18 22.79 -24.73
C ARG A 283 -6.67 24.23 -24.53
N LEU A 284 -5.87 24.45 -23.50
CA LEU A 284 -5.29 25.76 -23.22
C LEU A 284 -4.31 26.19 -24.32
N VAL A 285 -3.49 25.26 -24.80
CA VAL A 285 -2.36 25.58 -25.70
C VAL A 285 -2.71 25.52 -27.18
N THR A 286 -3.67 24.67 -27.58
CA THR A 286 -4.03 24.53 -28.99
C THR A 286 -4.59 25.84 -29.52
N GLN A 287 -4.00 26.32 -30.62
CA GLN A 287 -4.42 27.51 -31.36
C GLN A 287 -5.21 27.08 -32.60
N ALA A 288 -6.20 27.90 -32.97
CA ALA A 288 -6.94 27.70 -34.20
C ALA A 288 -6.00 27.84 -35.41
N LYS A 289 -6.07 26.89 -36.35
CA LYS A 289 -5.09 26.80 -37.46
C LYS A 289 -5.17 27.98 -38.43
N ASN A 290 -6.34 28.61 -38.54
CA ASN A 290 -6.55 29.84 -39.30
C ASN A 290 -5.85 31.08 -38.71
N LYS A 291 -5.30 30.98 -37.49
CA LYS A 291 -4.47 32.04 -36.88
C LYS A 291 -2.96 31.85 -37.12
N TYR A 292 -2.58 30.80 -37.86
CA TYR A 292 -1.21 30.51 -38.26
C TYR A 292 -0.19 30.61 -37.11
N ASN A 293 0.70 31.60 -37.15
CA ASN A 293 1.79 31.80 -36.19
C ASN A 293 1.41 32.67 -34.98
N ALA A 294 0.15 33.11 -34.87
CA ALA A 294 -0.27 33.94 -33.75
C ALA A 294 -0.18 33.17 -32.42
N PRO A 295 0.67 33.60 -31.47
CA PRO A 295 0.85 32.91 -30.21
C PRO A 295 -0.42 32.96 -29.36
N LYS A 296 -0.73 31.85 -28.69
CA LYS A 296 -1.77 31.78 -27.67
C LYS A 296 -1.12 31.89 -26.30
N TYR A 297 -1.22 33.06 -25.69
CA TYR A 297 -0.60 33.35 -24.40
C TYR A 297 -1.42 32.80 -23.24
N ARG A 298 -0.72 32.32 -22.21
CA ARG A 298 -1.31 31.85 -20.97
C ARG A 298 -0.54 32.40 -19.78
N LEU A 299 -1.28 32.82 -18.75
CA LEU A 299 -0.75 33.17 -17.46
C LEU A 299 -0.66 31.89 -16.61
N VAL A 300 0.54 31.34 -16.53
CA VAL A 300 0.87 30.17 -15.70
C VAL A 300 1.12 30.65 -14.28
N VAL A 301 0.23 30.27 -13.37
CA VAL A 301 0.35 30.58 -11.94
C VAL A 301 0.71 29.30 -11.18
N ARG A 302 1.81 29.30 -10.44
CA ARG A 302 2.29 28.14 -9.67
C ARG A 302 2.66 28.56 -8.25
N PHE A 303 2.14 27.80 -7.29
CA PHE A 303 2.48 27.92 -5.88
C PHE A 303 3.44 26.81 -5.50
N THR A 304 4.55 27.18 -4.89
CA THR A 304 5.37 26.28 -4.07
C THR A 304 5.01 26.50 -2.60
N ASN A 305 5.73 25.86 -1.68
CA ASN A 305 5.50 26.07 -0.25
C ASN A 305 5.95 27.45 0.25
N LYS A 306 6.84 28.14 -0.48
CA LYS A 306 7.47 29.40 -0.01
C LYS A 306 7.43 30.55 -1.03
N GLN A 307 6.88 30.32 -2.22
CA GLN A 307 6.79 31.36 -3.26
C GLN A 307 5.64 31.12 -4.23
N VAL A 308 5.13 32.23 -4.77
CA VAL A 308 4.23 32.31 -5.92
C VAL A 308 5.06 32.61 -7.16
N ILE A 309 4.75 31.94 -8.27
CA ILE A 309 5.41 32.11 -9.55
C ILE A 309 4.34 32.40 -10.60
N CYS A 310 4.44 33.56 -11.25
CA CYS A 310 3.57 33.99 -12.34
C CYS A 310 4.41 34.10 -13.62
N GLN A 311 3.97 33.45 -14.70
CA GLN A 311 4.66 33.51 -15.99
C GLN A 311 3.66 33.65 -17.12
N ILE A 312 3.91 34.58 -18.03
CA ILE A 312 3.18 34.66 -19.30
C ILE A 312 3.97 33.83 -20.31
N VAL A 313 3.35 32.79 -20.83
CA VAL A 313 4.02 31.84 -21.72
C VAL A 313 3.16 31.52 -22.93
N TYR A 314 3.79 31.10 -24.02
CA TYR A 314 3.13 30.52 -25.18
C TYR A 314 3.92 29.29 -25.66
N ALA A 315 3.27 28.39 -26.39
CA ALA A 315 3.93 27.15 -26.81
C ALA A 315 4.51 27.26 -28.23
N ARG A 316 5.66 26.62 -28.42
CA ARG A 316 6.26 26.31 -29.73
C ARG A 316 6.64 24.83 -29.78
N LEU A 317 7.08 24.35 -30.96
CA LEU A 317 7.45 22.95 -31.17
C LEU A 317 8.61 22.49 -30.26
N GLN A 318 9.61 23.35 -30.05
CA GLN A 318 10.77 23.04 -29.18
C GLN A 318 10.41 23.06 -27.68
N GLY A 319 9.35 23.75 -27.30
CA GLY A 319 8.98 23.97 -25.90
C GLY A 319 8.18 25.25 -25.70
N ASP A 320 7.90 25.55 -24.44
CA ASP A 320 7.23 26.79 -24.05
C ASP A 320 8.23 27.94 -24.01
N PHE A 321 7.82 29.09 -24.52
CA PHE A 321 8.58 30.33 -24.49
C PHE A 321 7.97 31.23 -23.41
N VAL A 322 8.81 31.66 -22.47
CA VAL A 322 8.42 32.58 -21.40
C VAL A 322 8.58 34.00 -21.91
N PHE A 323 7.47 34.72 -21.98
CA PHE A 323 7.43 36.11 -22.43
C PHE A 323 7.82 37.08 -21.31
N ALA A 324 7.19 36.91 -20.14
CA ALA A 324 7.45 37.65 -18.90
C ALA A 324 7.28 36.69 -17.70
N ALA A 325 7.99 36.96 -16.63
CA ALA A 325 7.93 36.20 -15.38
C ALA A 325 8.05 37.14 -14.19
N ALA A 326 7.38 36.81 -13.10
CA ALA A 326 7.53 37.43 -11.79
C ALA A 326 7.40 36.37 -10.70
N THR A 327 8.14 36.53 -9.62
CA THR A 327 8.08 35.64 -8.45
C THR A 327 7.87 36.44 -7.18
N SER A 328 7.19 35.84 -6.18
CA SER A 328 6.96 36.54 -4.92
C SER A 328 8.25 36.82 -4.13
N LYS A 329 9.36 36.16 -4.47
CA LYS A 329 10.69 36.47 -3.93
C LYS A 329 11.25 37.81 -4.36
N GLU A 330 10.68 38.42 -5.40
CA GLU A 330 11.05 39.77 -5.85
C GLU A 330 10.28 40.84 -5.06
N LEU A 331 9.18 40.48 -4.37
CA LEU A 331 8.33 41.43 -3.65
C LEU A 331 8.99 42.18 -2.48
N PRO A 332 10.00 41.63 -1.76
CA PRO A 332 10.74 42.40 -0.75
C PRO A 332 11.35 43.70 -1.31
N ARG A 333 11.69 43.75 -2.59
CA ARG A 333 12.17 44.98 -3.26
C ARG A 333 11.11 46.08 -3.27
N TYR A 334 9.85 45.69 -3.22
CA TYR A 334 8.69 46.58 -3.25
C TYR A 334 8.06 46.77 -1.86
N GLY A 335 8.74 46.35 -0.78
CA GLY A 335 8.29 46.55 0.60
C GLY A 335 7.58 45.34 1.23
N ILE A 336 7.22 44.31 0.47
CA ILE A 336 6.56 43.11 1.02
C ILE A 336 7.64 42.08 1.42
N ASN A 337 8.09 42.17 2.67
CA ASN A 337 9.13 41.28 3.22
C ASN A 337 8.57 39.93 3.69
N HIS A 338 7.34 39.92 4.19
CA HIS A 338 6.71 38.74 4.81
C HIS A 338 5.51 38.24 4.01
N GLY A 339 5.02 37.03 4.35
CA GLY A 339 3.74 36.56 3.80
C GLY A 339 3.74 36.22 2.30
N LEU A 340 4.90 35.86 1.71
CA LEU A 340 5.12 35.69 0.26
C LEU A 340 4.29 34.59 -0.44
N THR A 341 3.33 33.97 0.23
CA THR A 341 2.42 32.96 -0.34
C THR A 341 0.95 33.14 0.01
N ASN A 342 0.57 34.22 0.71
CA ASN A 342 -0.84 34.51 0.99
C ASN A 342 -1.57 34.96 -0.30
N TRP A 343 -2.86 35.29 -0.19
CA TRP A 343 -3.66 35.71 -1.34
C TRP A 343 -3.18 37.07 -1.89
N THR A 344 -2.85 37.99 -1.00
CA THR A 344 -2.37 39.36 -1.24
C THR A 344 -1.04 39.40 -2.01
N ALA A 345 -0.07 38.57 -1.62
CA ALA A 345 1.20 38.40 -2.32
C ALA A 345 1.01 37.73 -3.68
N ALA A 346 0.01 36.86 -3.83
CA ALA A 346 -0.34 36.30 -5.13
C ALA A 346 -0.85 37.40 -6.08
N TYR A 347 -1.74 38.27 -5.58
CA TYR A 347 -2.20 39.47 -6.29
C TYR A 347 -1.03 40.36 -6.72
N ALA A 348 -0.15 40.74 -5.78
CA ALA A 348 1.04 41.55 -6.05
C ALA A 348 1.95 40.92 -7.13
N THR A 349 2.16 39.61 -7.06
CA THR A 349 2.99 38.88 -8.05
C THR A 349 2.32 38.85 -9.43
N GLY A 350 0.99 38.77 -9.48
CA GLY A 350 0.21 38.87 -10.71
C GLY A 350 0.33 40.26 -11.36
N LEU A 351 0.14 41.30 -10.56
CA LEU A 351 0.27 42.70 -10.96
C LEU A 351 1.68 42.98 -11.52
N LEU A 352 2.73 42.56 -10.81
CA LEU A 352 4.11 42.71 -11.27
C LEU A 352 4.36 42.00 -12.60
N CYS A 353 3.84 40.79 -12.78
CA CYS A 353 3.96 40.05 -14.05
C CYS A 353 3.27 40.80 -15.21
N ALA A 354 2.09 41.38 -14.94
CA ALA A 354 1.33 42.12 -15.93
C ALA A 354 2.00 43.42 -16.34
N ARG A 355 2.38 44.26 -15.38
CA ARG A 355 3.09 45.52 -15.65
C ARG A 355 4.39 45.26 -16.41
N ARG A 356 5.18 44.26 -16.00
CA ARG A 356 6.43 43.89 -16.72
C ARG A 356 6.17 43.45 -18.17
N ALA A 357 5.07 42.74 -18.43
CA ALA A 357 4.71 42.31 -19.78
C ALA A 357 4.25 43.49 -20.65
N LEU A 358 3.43 44.39 -20.10
CA LEU A 358 2.94 45.56 -20.83
C LEU A 358 4.05 46.57 -21.10
N THR A 359 4.95 46.82 -20.13
CA THR A 359 6.14 47.66 -20.34
C THR A 359 7.01 47.11 -21.47
N LYS A 360 7.21 45.78 -21.51
CA LYS A 360 7.95 45.12 -22.59
C LYS A 360 7.28 45.25 -23.97
N LEU A 361 5.97 45.42 -24.01
CA LEU A 361 5.19 45.63 -25.24
C LEU A 361 4.99 47.10 -25.60
N GLY A 362 5.41 48.05 -24.76
CA GLY A 362 5.10 49.47 -24.93
C GLY A 362 3.60 49.78 -24.77
N LEU A 363 2.89 48.99 -23.95
CA LEU A 363 1.45 49.10 -23.71
C LEU A 363 1.10 49.53 -22.27
N ALA A 364 2.10 49.79 -21.44
CA ALA A 364 1.92 50.06 -20.01
C ALA A 364 1.06 51.30 -19.73
N ASP A 365 1.23 52.36 -20.52
CA ASP A 365 0.52 53.64 -20.37
C ASP A 365 -0.86 53.62 -21.06
N LYS A 366 -1.01 52.77 -22.09
CA LYS A 366 -2.29 52.61 -22.79
C LYS A 366 -3.29 51.79 -21.99
N TYR A 367 -2.79 50.79 -21.28
CA TYR A 367 -3.59 49.86 -20.48
C TYR A 367 -3.07 49.87 -19.04
N GLU A 368 -3.43 50.91 -18.30
CA GLU A 368 -3.05 51.06 -16.88
C GLU A 368 -3.79 50.07 -15.98
N GLY A 369 -4.98 49.63 -16.40
CA GLY A 369 -5.86 48.77 -15.62
C GLY A 369 -6.49 49.51 -14.45
N VAL A 370 -6.67 48.83 -13.32
CA VAL A 370 -7.30 49.40 -12.11
C VAL A 370 -6.20 49.92 -11.19
N ALA A 371 -6.01 51.23 -11.15
CA ALA A 371 -4.96 51.88 -10.35
C ALA A 371 -5.18 51.69 -8.84
N GLU A 372 -6.43 51.84 -8.41
CA GLU A 372 -6.88 51.69 -7.02
C GLU A 372 -7.87 50.52 -6.93
N PRO A 373 -7.44 49.34 -6.47
CA PRO A 373 -8.31 48.17 -6.43
C PRO A 373 -9.45 48.35 -5.43
N ASP A 374 -10.67 48.47 -5.93
CA ASP A 374 -11.93 48.58 -5.16
C ASP A 374 -12.59 47.24 -4.84
N GLY A 375 -12.10 46.15 -5.46
CA GLY A 375 -12.69 44.81 -5.32
C GLY A 375 -13.74 44.48 -6.37
N GLU A 376 -14.00 45.37 -7.34
CA GLU A 376 -14.93 45.11 -8.43
C GLU A 376 -14.29 44.30 -9.57
N LEU A 377 -15.14 43.66 -10.36
CA LEU A 377 -14.74 42.95 -11.57
C LEU A 377 -14.67 43.91 -12.77
N THR A 378 -13.47 44.43 -13.04
CA THR A 378 -13.20 45.22 -14.25
C THR A 378 -12.31 44.44 -15.22
N LEU A 379 -12.78 44.25 -16.45
CA LEU A 379 -11.97 43.66 -17.53
C LEU A 379 -11.38 44.78 -18.38
N THR A 380 -10.11 44.65 -18.78
CA THR A 380 -9.50 45.62 -19.70
C THR A 380 -10.14 45.52 -21.09
N GLU A 381 -10.79 46.60 -21.50
CA GLU A 381 -11.43 46.72 -22.81
C GLU A 381 -10.47 47.28 -23.86
N ALA A 382 -10.88 47.25 -25.13
CA ALA A 382 -10.12 47.90 -26.18
C ALA A 382 -10.37 49.41 -26.15
N ILE A 383 -9.35 50.21 -26.46
CA ILE A 383 -9.51 51.65 -26.63
C ILE A 383 -10.33 51.90 -27.91
N ASP A 384 -11.32 52.79 -27.84
CA ASP A 384 -12.24 53.14 -28.93
C ASP A 384 -11.61 54.07 -29.99
N GLU A 385 -10.33 53.85 -30.30
CA GLU A 385 -9.59 54.54 -31.35
C GLU A 385 -9.24 53.55 -32.47
N GLU A 386 -9.45 53.95 -33.73
CA GLU A 386 -9.41 53.06 -34.89
C GLU A 386 -8.06 52.32 -35.09
N ASP A 387 -6.97 52.94 -34.63
CA ASP A 387 -5.60 52.40 -34.73
C ASP A 387 -4.97 52.01 -33.37
N ALA A 388 -5.73 52.02 -32.28
CA ALA A 388 -5.19 51.66 -30.98
C ALA A 388 -4.88 50.15 -30.90
N PRO A 389 -3.71 49.77 -30.34
CA PRO A 389 -3.36 48.37 -30.17
C PRO A 389 -4.33 47.72 -29.17
N ARG A 390 -4.88 46.55 -29.49
CA ARG A 390 -5.79 45.81 -28.60
C ARG A 390 -5.13 45.40 -27.26
N PRO A 391 -5.91 45.20 -26.18
CA PRO A 391 -5.37 44.80 -24.90
C PRO A 391 -4.70 43.43 -24.99
N PHE A 392 -3.61 43.26 -24.25
CA PHE A 392 -2.84 42.03 -24.29
C PHE A 392 -3.66 40.88 -23.70
N LYS A 393 -4.03 39.89 -24.53
CA LYS A 393 -4.92 38.81 -24.14
C LYS A 393 -4.15 37.59 -23.61
N CYS A 394 -4.51 37.13 -22.41
CA CYS A 394 -3.98 35.92 -21.79
C CYS A 394 -5.09 34.98 -21.29
N PHE A 395 -4.78 33.69 -21.17
CA PHE A 395 -5.65 32.70 -20.52
C PHE A 395 -5.01 32.16 -19.24
N LEU A 396 -5.78 32.04 -18.16
CA LEU A 396 -5.27 31.48 -16.92
C LEU A 396 -4.94 29.97 -17.06
N ASP A 397 -3.73 29.58 -16.68
CA ASP A 397 -3.30 28.19 -16.54
C ASP A 397 -3.08 27.88 -15.05
N VAL A 398 -4.09 27.25 -14.45
CA VAL A 398 -4.10 26.82 -13.03
C VAL A 398 -3.28 25.55 -12.76
N GLY A 399 -2.87 24.85 -13.83
CA GLY A 399 -2.18 23.57 -13.74
C GLY A 399 -3.04 22.48 -13.10
N LEU A 400 -2.60 21.96 -11.96
CA LEU A 400 -3.29 20.91 -11.20
C LEU A 400 -3.97 21.45 -9.93
N ARG A 401 -3.99 22.78 -9.73
CA ARG A 401 -4.64 23.38 -8.56
C ARG A 401 -6.16 23.26 -8.69
N ARG A 402 -6.82 22.89 -7.59
CA ARG A 402 -8.27 22.90 -7.50
C ARG A 402 -8.75 24.35 -7.59
N THR A 403 -9.75 24.57 -8.43
CA THR A 403 -10.38 25.88 -8.69
C THR A 403 -11.57 26.10 -7.76
N SER A 404 -11.33 26.08 -6.45
CA SER A 404 -12.32 26.46 -5.44
C SER A 404 -12.40 27.99 -5.32
N THR A 405 -13.55 28.48 -4.86
CA THR A 405 -13.73 29.88 -4.48
C THR A 405 -12.71 30.28 -3.41
N GLY A 406 -12.11 31.47 -3.52
CA GLY A 406 -11.05 31.93 -2.62
C GLY A 406 -9.65 31.35 -2.88
N SER A 407 -9.47 30.51 -3.92
CA SER A 407 -8.14 30.00 -4.25
C SER A 407 -7.19 31.14 -4.63
N ARG A 408 -5.99 31.15 -4.02
CA ARG A 408 -4.93 32.15 -4.25
C ARG A 408 -4.49 32.28 -5.72
N VAL A 409 -4.73 31.24 -6.54
CA VAL A 409 -4.50 31.30 -7.99
C VAL A 409 -5.31 32.42 -8.64
N PHE A 410 -6.52 32.67 -8.14
CA PHE A 410 -7.37 33.74 -8.62
C PHE A 410 -6.92 35.11 -8.13
N GLY A 411 -6.25 35.20 -6.98
CA GLY A 411 -5.58 36.45 -6.55
C GLY A 411 -4.52 36.90 -7.57
N ALA A 412 -3.62 35.99 -7.98
CA ALA A 412 -2.65 36.27 -9.04
C ALA A 412 -3.29 36.59 -10.41
N MET A 413 -4.45 36.01 -10.70
CA MET A 413 -5.19 36.32 -11.92
C MET A 413 -5.83 37.71 -11.85
N LYS A 414 -6.45 38.09 -10.71
CA LYS A 414 -7.03 39.42 -10.48
C LYS A 414 -5.95 40.48 -10.55
N GLY A 415 -4.83 40.30 -9.85
CA GLY A 415 -3.71 41.26 -9.91
C GLY A 415 -3.15 41.42 -11.33
N ALA A 416 -3.07 40.34 -12.11
CA ALA A 416 -2.67 40.45 -13.50
C ALA A 416 -3.72 41.16 -14.39
N SER A 417 -5.01 40.96 -14.12
CA SER A 417 -6.11 41.65 -14.79
C SER A 417 -6.09 43.16 -14.48
N ASP A 418 -5.99 43.50 -13.20
CA ASP A 418 -5.94 44.88 -12.70
C ASP A 418 -4.66 45.60 -13.15
N GLY A 419 -3.61 44.86 -13.49
CA GLY A 419 -2.41 45.40 -14.12
C GLY A 419 -2.57 45.81 -15.58
N GLY A 420 -3.73 45.54 -16.21
CA GLY A 420 -4.07 45.93 -17.59
C GLY A 420 -4.02 44.80 -18.63
N ILE A 421 -3.85 43.54 -18.21
CA ILE A 421 -3.90 42.39 -19.11
C ILE A 421 -5.34 41.89 -19.21
N PHE A 422 -5.83 41.71 -20.43
CA PHE A 422 -7.14 41.09 -20.64
C PHE A 422 -7.09 39.58 -20.40
N ILE A 423 -7.63 39.13 -19.26
CA ILE A 423 -7.81 37.73 -18.92
C ILE A 423 -9.32 37.44 -18.85
N PRO A 424 -9.90 36.61 -19.73
CA PRO A 424 -11.32 36.27 -19.65
C PRO A 424 -11.63 35.48 -18.37
N HIS A 425 -12.44 36.04 -17.47
CA HIS A 425 -12.85 35.41 -16.22
C HIS A 425 -14.21 35.92 -15.71
N SER A 426 -14.72 35.32 -14.63
CA SER A 426 -15.94 35.70 -13.92
C SER A 426 -15.67 35.81 -12.41
N GLU A 427 -16.48 36.56 -11.69
CA GLU A 427 -16.36 36.80 -10.24
C GLU A 427 -16.54 35.56 -9.34
N LYS A 428 -17.19 34.50 -9.85
CA LYS A 428 -17.60 33.28 -9.12
C LYS A 428 -16.54 32.57 -8.27
N ARG A 429 -15.26 32.89 -8.47
CA ARG A 429 -14.12 32.23 -7.80
C ARG A 429 -13.33 33.14 -6.88
N PHE A 430 -13.71 34.42 -6.77
CA PHE A 430 -13.09 35.33 -5.84
C PHE A 430 -13.56 35.10 -4.40
N PRO A 431 -12.73 35.40 -3.39
CA PRO A 431 -13.21 35.64 -2.03
C PRO A 431 -14.38 36.63 -2.05
N GLY A 432 -15.40 36.41 -1.21
CA GLY A 432 -16.59 37.27 -1.15
C GLY A 432 -17.72 36.89 -2.11
N PHE A 433 -17.51 35.93 -3.03
CA PHE A 433 -18.60 35.45 -3.89
C PHE A 433 -19.50 34.48 -3.12
N ASP A 434 -20.77 34.85 -2.96
CA ASP A 434 -21.79 33.99 -2.38
C ASP A 434 -22.49 33.14 -3.45
N ILE A 435 -22.63 31.84 -3.18
CA ILE A 435 -23.20 30.87 -4.11
C ILE A 435 -24.74 30.99 -4.12
N GLU A 436 -25.34 31.41 -3.02
CA GLU A 436 -26.79 31.51 -2.87
C GLU A 436 -27.33 32.77 -3.56
N SER A 437 -26.80 33.94 -3.21
CA SER A 437 -27.16 35.23 -3.84
C SER A 437 -26.62 35.34 -5.27
N LYS A 438 -25.52 34.64 -5.60
CA LYS A 438 -24.75 34.76 -6.85
C LYS A 438 -24.15 36.14 -7.05
N GLU A 439 -23.91 36.87 -5.97
CA GLU A 439 -23.31 38.20 -5.97
C GLU A 439 -21.90 38.16 -5.35
N LEU A 440 -21.04 39.06 -5.83
CA LEU A 440 -19.71 39.27 -5.26
C LEU A 440 -19.78 40.42 -4.26
N ASP A 441 -19.37 40.15 -3.03
CA ASP A 441 -19.04 41.19 -2.06
C ASP A 441 -17.67 41.82 -2.41
N ALA A 442 -17.72 43.01 -3.01
CA ALA A 442 -16.54 43.76 -3.41
C ALA A 442 -15.70 44.21 -2.21
N GLU A 443 -16.31 44.51 -1.06
CA GLU A 443 -15.60 44.93 0.15
C GLU A 443 -14.75 43.78 0.71
N VAL A 444 -15.31 42.57 0.73
CA VAL A 444 -14.57 41.36 1.11
C VAL A 444 -13.42 41.12 0.14
N LEU A 445 -13.62 41.27 -1.17
CA LEU A 445 -12.53 41.10 -2.13
C LEU A 445 -11.43 42.16 -1.94
N LYS A 446 -11.80 43.43 -1.76
CA LYS A 446 -10.88 44.54 -1.47
C LYS A 446 -10.03 44.25 -0.23
N LYS A 447 -10.66 43.79 0.84
CA LYS A 447 -9.96 43.37 2.07
C LYS A 447 -8.97 42.23 1.83
N TYR A 448 -9.26 41.30 0.94
CA TYR A 448 -8.28 40.28 0.54
C TYR A 448 -7.12 40.85 -0.29
N ILE A 449 -7.39 41.83 -1.16
CA ILE A 449 -6.40 42.55 -1.96
C ILE A 449 -5.44 43.34 -1.08
N PHE A 450 -5.87 43.94 0.03
CA PHE A 450 -4.96 44.68 0.91
C PHE A 450 -4.46 43.89 2.12
N GLY A 451 -4.86 42.63 2.26
CA GLY A 451 -4.37 41.76 3.33
C GLY A 451 -5.08 41.92 4.67
N GLY A 452 -6.24 42.59 4.71
CA GLY A 452 -7.04 42.75 5.93
C GLY A 452 -7.46 41.42 6.57
N HIS A 453 -7.67 40.35 5.79
CA HIS A 453 -7.89 39.00 6.34
C HIS A 453 -6.67 38.43 7.11
N VAL A 454 -5.46 38.90 6.81
CA VAL A 454 -4.25 38.54 7.56
C VAL A 454 -4.14 39.42 8.80
N ALA A 455 -4.46 40.72 8.69
CA ALA A 455 -4.51 41.65 9.81
C ALA A 455 -5.51 41.20 10.88
N GLU A 456 -6.74 40.85 10.50
CA GLU A 456 -7.72 40.31 11.43
C GLU A 456 -7.29 38.99 12.07
N TYR A 457 -6.58 38.15 11.32
CA TYR A 457 -6.06 36.91 11.89
C TYR A 457 -4.88 37.15 12.85
N MET A 458 -4.13 38.24 12.66
CA MET A 458 -3.12 38.69 13.61
C MET A 458 -3.79 39.18 14.89
N GLU A 459 -4.77 40.07 14.77
CA GLU A 459 -5.54 40.62 15.91
C GLU A 459 -6.24 39.53 16.71
N SER A 460 -6.97 38.64 16.04
CA SER A 460 -7.68 37.55 16.72
C SER A 460 -6.72 36.64 17.49
N LEU A 461 -5.54 36.36 16.93
CA LEU A 461 -4.55 35.52 17.60
C LEU A 461 -3.86 36.24 18.76
N GLU A 462 -3.62 37.54 18.65
CA GLU A 462 -3.06 38.34 19.73
C GLU A 462 -4.00 38.39 20.94
N GLU A 463 -5.31 38.45 20.70
CA GLU A 463 -6.34 38.43 21.75
C GLU A 463 -6.59 37.03 22.34
N GLU A 464 -6.63 35.99 21.51
CA GLU A 464 -7.02 34.63 21.92
C GLU A 464 -5.84 33.78 22.43
N ASP A 465 -4.65 33.87 21.82
CA ASP A 465 -3.52 32.96 22.04
C ASP A 465 -2.16 33.61 21.66
N ASP A 466 -1.59 34.36 22.59
CA ASP A 466 -0.31 35.07 22.45
C ASP A 466 0.88 34.13 22.11
N GLU A 467 0.89 32.89 22.62
CA GLU A 467 1.94 31.92 22.29
C GLU A 467 1.89 31.52 20.81
N ARG A 468 0.68 31.24 20.32
CA ARG A 468 0.45 30.91 18.90
C ARG A 468 0.69 32.11 18.00
N PHE A 469 0.32 33.31 18.42
CA PHE A 469 0.62 34.56 17.72
C PHE A 469 2.14 34.73 17.51
N LYS A 470 2.92 34.68 18.59
CA LYS A 470 4.39 34.78 18.54
C LYS A 470 5.03 33.73 17.65
N LYS A 471 4.49 32.51 17.63
CA LYS A 471 4.98 31.43 16.76
C LYS A 471 4.64 31.66 15.28
N GLN A 472 3.39 32.00 14.98
CA GLN A 472 2.87 32.13 13.62
C GLN A 472 3.43 33.36 12.90
N PHE A 473 3.56 34.48 13.62
CA PHE A 473 4.00 35.78 13.08
C PHE A 473 5.39 36.20 13.57
N SER A 474 6.20 35.25 14.03
CA SER A 474 7.57 35.50 14.55
C SER A 474 8.43 36.41 13.66
N THR A 475 8.36 36.26 12.33
CA THR A 475 9.14 37.10 11.41
C THR A 475 8.57 38.50 11.25
N TYR A 476 7.24 38.67 11.37
CA TYR A 476 6.60 39.99 11.37
C TYR A 476 6.99 40.76 12.63
N LEU A 477 6.93 40.10 13.79
CA LEU A 477 7.32 40.66 15.08
C LEU A 477 8.80 41.07 15.13
N ALA A 478 9.68 40.26 14.52
CA ALA A 478 11.11 40.57 14.45
C ALA A 478 11.40 41.87 13.70
N ASP A 479 10.57 42.21 12.70
CA ASP A 479 10.69 43.44 11.92
C ASP A 479 9.76 44.56 12.41
N GLY A 480 9.05 44.35 13.54
CA GLY A 480 8.15 45.34 14.14
C GLY A 480 6.88 45.63 13.34
N VAL A 481 6.38 44.66 12.57
CA VAL A 481 5.18 44.80 11.73
C VAL A 481 3.94 44.28 12.47
N GLY A 482 2.98 45.18 12.74
CA GLY A 482 1.69 44.89 13.36
C GLY A 482 0.56 44.63 12.34
N SER A 483 -0.67 44.45 12.85
CA SER A 483 -1.86 44.28 11.99
C SER A 483 -2.21 45.56 11.23
N GLU A 484 -2.06 46.71 11.88
CA GLU A 484 -2.34 48.05 11.33
C GLU A 484 -1.43 48.42 10.14
N ASP A 485 -0.21 47.90 10.10
CA ASP A 485 0.77 48.21 9.05
C ASP A 485 0.49 47.47 7.72
N ILE A 486 -0.30 46.40 7.75
CA ILE A 486 -0.44 45.47 6.61
C ILE A 486 -1.00 46.18 5.37
N GLU A 487 -2.07 46.95 5.55
CA GLU A 487 -2.75 47.62 4.43
C GLU A 487 -1.82 48.65 3.76
N GLU A 488 -1.08 49.41 4.55
CA GLU A 488 -0.12 50.39 4.04
C GLU A 488 1.02 49.72 3.27
N ILE A 489 1.57 48.62 3.79
CA ILE A 489 2.65 47.85 3.11
C ILE A 489 2.22 47.43 1.70
N TYR A 490 1.01 46.90 1.54
CA TYR A 490 0.54 46.46 0.22
C TYR A 490 0.18 47.62 -0.70
N THR A 491 -0.40 48.69 -0.16
CA THR A 491 -0.72 49.91 -0.93
C THR A 491 0.56 50.53 -1.53
N ASN A 492 1.59 50.71 -0.70
CA ASN A 492 2.89 51.22 -1.12
C ASN A 492 3.57 50.27 -2.12
N ALA A 493 3.46 48.96 -1.91
CA ALA A 493 4.00 47.98 -2.84
C ALA A 493 3.34 48.02 -4.23
N TYR A 494 2.02 48.25 -4.31
CA TYR A 494 1.31 48.35 -5.59
C TYR A 494 1.74 49.59 -6.38
N ALA A 495 1.91 50.72 -5.70
CA ALA A 495 2.47 51.93 -6.29
C ALA A 495 3.89 51.68 -6.82
N ALA A 496 4.77 51.11 -5.98
CA ALA A 496 6.15 50.81 -6.36
C ALA A 496 6.28 49.81 -7.52
N ILE A 497 5.38 48.82 -7.60
CA ILE A 497 5.32 47.86 -8.72
C ILE A 497 4.90 48.57 -10.02
N ARG A 498 3.95 49.50 -9.95
CA ARG A 498 3.50 50.28 -11.11
C ARG A 498 4.58 51.22 -11.62
N GLU A 499 5.35 51.82 -10.71
CA GLU A 499 6.47 52.71 -11.03
C GLU A 499 7.63 51.97 -11.71
N ASP A 500 8.13 50.88 -11.11
CA ASP A 500 9.25 50.11 -11.67
C ASP A 500 9.01 48.59 -11.67
N PRO A 501 8.38 48.05 -12.73
CA PRO A 501 8.16 46.61 -12.86
C PRO A 501 9.38 45.85 -13.40
N THR A 502 10.55 46.49 -13.58
CA THR A 502 11.70 45.86 -14.25
C THR A 502 12.32 44.72 -13.44
N PHE A 503 12.86 43.71 -14.15
CA PHE A 503 13.57 42.60 -13.51
C PHE A 503 15.00 43.00 -13.18
N LYS A 504 15.40 42.84 -11.93
CA LYS A 504 16.79 42.99 -11.48
C LYS A 504 17.42 41.61 -11.26
N PRO A 505 18.39 41.19 -12.10
CA PRO A 505 19.12 39.95 -11.90
C PRO A 505 19.91 39.99 -10.60
N THR A 506 19.91 38.88 -9.84
CA THR A 506 20.79 38.75 -8.67
C THR A 506 22.24 38.60 -9.10
N GLU A 507 23.13 39.38 -8.49
CA GLU A 507 24.57 39.21 -8.64
C GLU A 507 25.02 37.89 -8.02
N LYS A 508 25.77 37.08 -8.79
CA LYS A 508 26.27 35.80 -8.33
C LYS A 508 27.70 35.97 -7.85
N SER A 509 27.94 35.73 -6.57
CA SER A 509 29.26 35.83 -5.94
C SER A 509 30.25 34.73 -6.38
N GLN A 510 29.75 33.60 -6.86
CA GLN A 510 30.56 32.44 -7.23
C GLN A 510 30.00 31.75 -8.48
N ASP A 511 30.87 31.04 -9.20
CA ASP A 511 30.44 30.13 -10.26
C ASP A 511 29.83 28.86 -9.66
N TRP A 512 28.56 28.97 -9.29
CA TRP A 512 27.77 27.86 -8.77
C TRP A 512 27.74 26.65 -9.71
N LYS A 513 27.95 26.81 -11.02
CA LYS A 513 28.01 25.68 -11.96
C LYS A 513 29.25 24.83 -11.70
N ALA A 514 30.41 25.47 -11.52
CA ALA A 514 31.65 24.79 -11.15
C ALA A 514 31.53 24.16 -9.76
N GLU A 515 30.93 24.87 -8.80
CA GLU A 515 30.78 24.36 -7.44
C GLU A 515 29.88 23.11 -7.37
N THR A 516 28.76 23.11 -8.10
CA THR A 516 27.81 21.97 -8.11
C THR A 516 28.43 20.71 -8.73
N LEU A 517 29.38 20.86 -9.66
CA LEU A 517 30.05 19.72 -10.30
C LEU A 517 30.87 18.89 -9.31
N LYS A 518 31.39 19.49 -8.24
CA LYS A 518 32.16 18.79 -7.20
C LYS A 518 31.32 17.73 -6.46
N PHE A 519 30.02 17.99 -6.32
CA PHE A 519 29.08 17.09 -5.63
C PHE A 519 28.39 16.10 -6.57
N LYS A 520 28.67 16.19 -7.88
CA LYS A 520 28.04 15.32 -8.86
C LYS A 520 28.70 13.96 -8.86
N THR A 521 27.95 12.94 -8.51
CA THR A 521 28.40 11.56 -8.67
C THR A 521 28.42 11.19 -10.16
N HIS A 522 29.62 10.91 -10.67
CA HIS A 522 29.79 10.44 -12.03
C HIS A 522 29.42 8.96 -12.12
N ARG A 523 28.76 8.56 -13.22
CA ARG A 523 28.47 7.15 -13.46
C ARG A 523 29.79 6.41 -13.63
N LEU A 524 29.98 5.34 -12.86
CA LEU A 524 31.15 4.46 -12.99
C LEU A 524 31.30 3.98 -14.43
N THR A 525 32.53 3.94 -14.90
CA THR A 525 32.88 3.32 -16.18
C THR A 525 32.63 1.82 -16.12
N ARG A 526 32.64 1.16 -17.28
CA ARG A 526 32.47 -0.30 -17.35
C ARG A 526 33.60 -1.02 -16.61
N GLU A 527 34.83 -0.59 -16.80
CA GLU A 527 36.04 -1.17 -16.19
C GLU A 527 35.97 -1.11 -14.67
N GLN A 528 35.69 0.08 -14.10
CA GLN A 528 35.55 0.27 -12.66
C GLN A 528 34.45 -0.61 -12.04
N ARG A 529 33.36 -0.91 -12.79
CA ARG A 529 32.31 -1.82 -12.30
C ARG A 529 32.78 -3.26 -12.29
N LEU A 530 33.54 -3.70 -13.30
CA LEU A 530 34.06 -5.06 -13.38
C LEU A 530 35.08 -5.33 -12.28
N GLU A 531 35.99 -4.38 -12.05
CA GLU A 531 36.98 -4.44 -10.97
C GLU A 531 36.30 -4.59 -9.59
N ARG A 532 35.30 -3.75 -9.30
CA ARG A 532 34.52 -3.85 -8.06
C ARG A 532 33.78 -5.17 -7.88
N ILE A 533 33.32 -5.80 -8.97
CA ILE A 533 32.69 -7.12 -8.90
C ILE A 533 33.73 -8.17 -8.50
N GLN A 534 34.92 -8.13 -9.11
CA GLN A 534 36.00 -9.06 -8.82
C GLN A 534 36.51 -8.91 -7.37
N GLU A 535 36.67 -7.68 -6.89
CA GLU A 535 37.05 -7.41 -5.49
C GLU A 535 36.04 -8.01 -4.50
N LYS A 536 34.72 -7.85 -4.77
CA LYS A 536 33.67 -8.42 -3.92
C LYS A 536 33.66 -9.94 -3.90
N ILE A 537 33.88 -10.58 -5.05
CA ILE A 537 33.96 -12.05 -5.14
C ILE A 537 35.14 -12.56 -4.30
N LYS A 538 36.31 -11.92 -4.43
CA LYS A 538 37.52 -12.30 -3.66
C LYS A 538 37.31 -12.14 -2.16
N ALA A 539 36.71 -11.03 -1.72
CA ALA A 539 36.44 -10.78 -0.31
C ALA A 539 35.47 -11.83 0.28
N PHE A 540 34.43 -12.22 -0.47
CA PHE A 540 33.50 -13.27 -0.05
C PHE A 540 34.20 -14.62 0.14
N GLN A 541 35.03 -15.02 -0.82
CA GLN A 541 35.80 -16.26 -0.74
C GLN A 541 36.78 -16.28 0.45
N ALA A 542 37.43 -15.14 0.73
CA ALA A 542 38.32 -15.00 1.88
C ALA A 542 37.58 -15.07 3.23
N GLY A 543 36.34 -14.57 3.30
CA GLY A 543 35.50 -14.67 4.50
C GLY A 543 35.06 -16.10 4.80
N GLN A 544 34.69 -16.89 3.78
CA GLN A 544 34.37 -18.30 3.95
C GLN A 544 35.58 -19.09 4.46
N ALA A 545 36.77 -18.83 3.91
CA ALA A 545 38.00 -19.50 4.35
C ALA A 545 38.37 -19.18 5.82
N ALA A 546 37.99 -18.00 6.33
CA ALA A 546 38.24 -17.61 7.72
C ALA A 546 37.23 -18.23 8.70
N GLU A 547 35.96 -18.44 8.29
CA GLU A 547 34.97 -19.20 9.08
C GLU A 547 35.36 -20.69 9.16
N ASP A 548 35.89 -21.25 8.07
CA ASP A 548 36.35 -22.64 8.01
C ASP A 548 37.62 -22.91 8.86
N ASP A 549 38.42 -21.88 9.17
CA ASP A 549 39.64 -21.97 10.00
C ASP A 549 39.37 -21.75 11.52
N GLU A 550 38.16 -21.31 11.91
CA GLU A 550 37.75 -21.08 13.31
C GLU A 550 36.91 -22.21 13.95
N GLU A 551 36.45 -23.19 13.17
CA GLU A 551 35.85 -24.48 13.64
C GLU A 551 36.91 -25.57 13.86
#